data_AF-A0A822GVM3-F1
#
_entry.id   AF-A0A822GVM3-F1
#
_cell.length_a   1.000
_cell.length_b   1.000
_cell.length_c   1.000
_cell.angle_alpha   90.00
_cell.angle_beta   90.00
_cell.angle_gamma   90.00
#
_symmetry.space_group_name_H-M   'P 1'
#
loop_
_entity.id
_entity.type
_entity.pdbx_description
1 polymer ?
#
loop_
_entity_poly.entity_id
_entity_poly.type
_entity_poly.pdbx_seq_one_letter_code
_entity_poly.pdbx_strand_id
1 'polypeptide(L)'
;MRYNLARVCEASFEFNKTETLYKEILREHSKYVDCVLHLGSMVHDRGQIYSASHWFKDALEINYNSPNAWTMIENIHTTKQEWRPRQKKFEKILYNRQTTNDSLCFNFIRKYMITNFIYVDM
;
A
#
# COMPACT_ATOMS: atom_id res chain seq x y z
N MET A 1 -23.70 2.74 11.76
CA MET A 1 -24.11 3.08 10.37
C MET A 1 -22.97 3.66 9.54
N ARG A 2 -22.13 4.58 10.06
CA ARG A 2 -21.01 5.19 9.31
C ARG A 2 -20.00 4.18 8.76
N TYR A 3 -19.69 3.11 9.50
CA TYR A 3 -18.77 2.05 9.03
C TYR A 3 -19.28 1.35 7.77
N ASN A 4 -20.55 0.92 7.76
CA ASN A 4 -21.15 0.27 6.60
C ASN A 4 -21.24 1.24 5.40
N LEU A 5 -21.48 2.53 5.65
CA LEU A 5 -21.43 3.54 4.59
C LEU A 5 -20.02 3.67 4.00
N ALA A 6 -18.98 3.70 4.85
CA ALA A 6 -17.59 3.74 4.41
C ALA A 6 -17.24 2.53 3.54
N ARG A 7 -17.70 1.33 3.92
CA ARG A 7 -17.55 0.09 3.14
C ARG A 7 -18.23 0.16 1.76
N VAL A 8 -19.41 0.79 1.66
CA VAL A 8 -20.09 1.00 0.38
C VAL A 8 -19.34 2.01 -0.49
N CYS A 9 -18.86 3.10 0.10
CA CYS A 9 -18.01 4.08 -0.60
C CYS A 9 -16.70 3.45 -1.09
N GLU A 10 -16.08 2.58 -0.29
CA GLU A 10 -14.88 1.82 -0.64
C GLU A 10 -15.12 0.91 -1.84
N ALA A 11 -16.22 0.15 -1.83
CA ALA A 11 -16.64 -0.69 -2.96
C ALA A 11 -16.99 0.13 -4.22
N SER A 12 -17.33 1.41 -4.05
CA SER A 12 -17.64 2.36 -5.13
C SER A 12 -16.42 3.16 -5.59
N PHE A 13 -15.21 2.83 -5.10
CA PHE A 13 -13.96 3.55 -5.39
C PHE A 13 -13.97 5.04 -4.99
N GLU A 14 -14.86 5.45 -4.08
CA GLU A 14 -14.96 6.82 -3.57
C GLU A 14 -13.97 7.06 -2.42
N PHE A 15 -12.68 6.84 -2.68
CA PHE A 15 -11.65 6.77 -1.64
C PHE A 15 -11.55 8.00 -0.74
N ASN A 16 -11.79 9.21 -1.26
CA ASN A 16 -11.77 10.43 -0.46
C ASN A 16 -12.87 10.42 0.62
N LYS A 17 -14.09 10.01 0.26
CA LYS A 17 -15.21 9.93 1.22
C LYS A 17 -14.99 8.81 2.22
N THR A 18 -14.51 7.65 1.77
CA THR A 18 -14.15 6.52 2.63
C THR A 18 -13.14 6.93 3.68
N GLU A 19 -12.08 7.63 3.28
CA GLU A 19 -11.03 8.09 4.18
C GLU A 19 -11.57 9.03 5.26
N THR A 20 -12.44 9.99 4.87
CA THR A 20 -13.11 10.89 5.82
C THR A 20 -13.98 10.12 6.81
N LEU A 21 -14.81 9.18 6.33
CA LEU A 21 -15.71 8.42 7.18
C LEU A 21 -14.96 7.54 8.19
N TYR A 22 -13.91 6.83 7.77
CA TYR A 22 -13.10 6.04 8.69
C TYR A 22 -12.35 6.92 9.71
N LYS A 23 -11.83 8.07 9.30
CA LYS A 23 -11.20 9.04 10.23
C LYS A 23 -12.18 9.59 11.25
N GLU A 24 -13.41 9.90 10.86
CA GLU A 24 -14.47 10.32 11.78
C GLU A 24 -14.82 9.23 12.80
N ILE A 25 -14.92 7.97 12.36
CA ILE A 25 -15.14 6.85 13.27
C ILE A 25 -13.99 6.73 14.28
N LEU A 26 -12.74 6.86 13.82
CA LEU A 26 -11.57 6.79 14.71
C LEU A 26 -11.46 7.97 15.69
N ARG A 27 -12.07 9.13 15.40
CA ARG A 27 -12.16 10.23 16.38
C ARG A 27 -13.02 9.87 17.57
N GLU A 28 -14.10 9.12 17.36
CA GLU A 28 -15.02 8.67 18.41
C GLU A 28 -14.57 7.35 19.04
N HIS A 29 -13.96 6.48 18.24
CA HIS A 29 -13.55 5.12 18.60
C HIS A 29 -12.12 4.84 18.12
N SER A 30 -11.13 5.47 18.77
CA SER A 30 -9.72 5.41 18.37
C SER A 30 -9.10 4.00 18.36
N LYS A 31 -9.71 3.04 19.07
CA LYS A 31 -9.27 1.64 19.15
C LYS A 31 -10.00 0.72 18.17
N TYR A 32 -10.71 1.25 17.18
CA TYR A 32 -11.43 0.40 16.24
C TYR A 32 -10.51 -0.13 15.13
N VAL A 33 -9.92 -1.30 15.40
CA VAL A 33 -8.90 -1.96 14.57
C VAL A 33 -9.28 -2.06 13.10
N ASP A 34 -10.53 -2.41 12.78
CA ASP A 34 -10.97 -2.57 11.39
C ASP A 34 -10.83 -1.29 10.57
N CYS A 35 -11.12 -0.13 11.17
CA CYS A 35 -10.96 1.17 10.48
C CYS A 35 -9.49 1.50 10.21
N VAL A 36 -8.61 1.18 11.17
CA VAL A 36 -7.15 1.33 11.03
C VAL A 36 -6.63 0.46 9.89
N LEU A 37 -7.08 -0.80 9.83
CA LEU A 37 -6.70 -1.74 8.76
C LEU A 37 -7.19 -1.29 7.39
N HIS A 38 -8.44 -0.81 7.27
CA HIS A 38 -8.97 -0.30 6.01
C HIS A 38 -8.20 0.94 5.52
N LEU A 39 -7.90 1.90 6.40
CA LEU A 39 -7.06 3.05 6.06
C LEU A 39 -5.66 2.63 5.62
N GLY A 40 -5.05 1.68 6.33
CA GLY A 40 -3.75 1.09 5.94
C GLY A 40 -3.80 0.44 4.56
N SER A 41 -4.85 -0.32 4.25
CA SER A 41 -5.07 -0.94 2.93
C SER A 41 -5.20 0.10 1.83
N MET A 42 -5.96 1.18 2.05
CA MET A 42 -6.10 2.25 1.07
C MET A 42 -4.76 2.95 0.77
N VAL A 43 -3.92 3.14 1.79
CA VAL A 43 -2.57 3.70 1.65
C VAL A 43 -1.64 2.72 0.93
N HIS A 44 -1.75 1.44 1.24
CA HIS A 44 -1.03 0.36 0.56
C HIS A 44 -1.34 0.31 -0.94
N ASP A 45 -2.63 0.39 -1.30
CA ASP A 45 -3.10 0.32 -2.69
C ASP A 45 -2.68 1.55 -3.51
N ARG A 46 -2.39 2.68 -2.84
CA ARG A 46 -1.77 3.86 -3.44
C ARG A 46 -0.25 3.72 -3.64
N GLY A 47 0.34 2.57 -3.29
CA GLY A 47 1.77 2.28 -3.39
C GLY A 47 2.61 2.81 -2.23
N GLN A 48 1.99 3.36 -1.17
CA GLN A 48 2.70 3.92 -0.02
C GLN A 48 2.96 2.84 1.04
N ILE A 49 3.77 1.85 0.68
CA ILE A 49 3.98 0.61 1.45
C ILE A 49 4.50 0.88 2.87
N TYR A 50 5.37 1.87 3.06
CA TYR A 50 5.93 2.22 4.37
C TYR A 50 4.89 2.83 5.30
N SER A 51 4.10 3.78 4.80
CA SER A 51 3.00 4.38 5.54
C SER A 51 1.96 3.33 5.91
N ALA A 52 1.61 2.43 4.98
CA ALA A 52 0.72 1.30 5.26
C ALA A 52 1.27 0.36 6.34
N SER A 53 2.58 0.08 6.33
CA SER A 53 3.21 -0.73 7.38
C SER A 53 3.07 -0.10 8.76
N HIS A 54 3.14 1.22 8.86
CA HIS A 54 2.88 1.91 10.14
C HIS A 54 1.45 1.70 10.61
N TRP A 55 0.46 1.90 9.74
CA TRP A 55 -0.96 1.65 10.05
C TRP A 55 -1.22 0.22 10.54
N PHE A 56 -0.59 -0.79 9.92
CA PHE A 56 -0.78 -2.18 10.34
C PHE A 56 -0.06 -2.50 11.67
N LYS A 57 1.05 -1.82 11.98
CA LYS A 57 1.67 -1.92 13.31
C LYS A 57 0.80 -1.27 14.38
N ASP A 58 0.24 -0.10 14.13
CA ASP A 58 -0.68 0.57 15.05
C ASP A 58 -1.92 -0.32 15.32
N ALA A 59 -2.41 -1.02 14.29
CA ALA A 59 -3.49 -2.00 14.45
C ALA A 59 -3.11 -3.18 15.38
N LEU A 60 -1.85 -3.62 15.35
CA LEU A 60 -1.31 -4.65 16.25
C LEU A 60 -1.06 -4.12 17.67
N GLU A 61 -0.72 -2.84 17.83
CA GLU A 61 -0.64 -2.21 19.16
C GLU A 61 -2.02 -2.17 19.85
N ILE A 62 -3.08 -1.97 19.07
CA ILE A 62 -4.46 -2.01 19.57
C ILE A 62 -4.92 -3.45 19.83
N ASN A 63 -4.67 -4.36 18.89
CA ASN A 63 -5.00 -5.79 19.01
C ASN A 63 -3.89 -6.67 18.42
N TYR A 64 -2.99 -7.10 19.29
CA TYR A 64 -1.84 -7.94 18.93
C TYR A 64 -2.23 -9.29 18.33
N ASN A 65 -3.41 -9.81 18.68
CA ASN A 65 -3.89 -11.11 18.20
C ASN A 65 -4.78 -11.00 16.95
N SER A 66 -4.81 -9.84 16.28
CA SER A 66 -5.59 -9.63 15.05
C SER A 66 -4.99 -10.41 13.88
N PRO A 67 -5.64 -11.48 13.37
CA PRO A 67 -5.09 -12.25 12.26
C PRO A 67 -5.00 -11.40 10.99
N ASN A 68 -5.99 -10.52 10.76
CA ASN A 68 -6.02 -9.62 9.61
C ASN A 68 -4.82 -8.68 9.60
N ALA A 69 -4.43 -8.12 10.75
CA ALA A 69 -3.27 -7.22 10.83
C ALA A 69 -1.96 -7.96 10.52
N TRP A 70 -1.81 -9.18 11.04
CA TRP A 70 -0.66 -10.04 10.74
C TRP A 70 -0.57 -10.42 9.25
N THR A 71 -1.70 -10.83 8.65
CA THR A 71 -1.76 -11.11 7.22
C THR A 71 -1.39 -9.90 6.36
N MET A 72 -1.83 -8.70 6.74
CA MET A 72 -1.48 -7.47 6.01
C MET A 72 0.02 -7.13 6.12
N ILE A 73 0.63 -7.31 7.29
CA ILE A 73 2.09 -7.16 7.47
C ILE A 73 2.86 -8.20 6.64
N GLU A 74 2.43 -9.46 6.67
CA GLU A 74 3.02 -10.53 5.88
C GLU A 74 2.97 -10.20 4.37
N ASN A 75 1.82 -9.73 3.88
CA ASN A 75 1.66 -9.32 2.48
C ASN A 75 2.64 -8.21 2.09
N ILE A 76 2.89 -7.24 2.96
CA ILE A 76 3.91 -6.21 2.74
C ILE A 76 5.31 -6.83 2.65
N HIS A 77 5.66 -7.74 3.56
CA HIS A 77 6.97 -8.39 3.56
C HIS A 77 7.21 -9.22 2.31
N THR A 78 6.22 -9.99 1.88
CA THR A 78 6.27 -10.80 0.65
C THR A 78 6.43 -9.90 -0.57
N THR A 79 5.65 -8.82 -0.66
CA THR A 79 5.76 -7.83 -1.75
C THR A 79 7.16 -7.20 -1.79
N LYS A 80 7.74 -6.89 -0.63
CA LYS A 80 9.10 -6.32 -0.51
C LYS A 80 10.18 -7.34 -0.90
N GLN A 81 10.00 -8.62 -0.59
CA GLN A 81 10.94 -9.67 -1.00
C GLN A 81 10.91 -9.90 -2.51
N GLU A 82 9.75 -9.87 -3.15
CA GLU A 82 9.62 -9.98 -4.61
C GLU A 82 10.11 -8.74 -5.36
N TRP A 83 10.06 -7.56 -4.71
CA TRP A 83 10.53 -6.31 -5.29
C TRP A 83 12.00 -6.37 -5.70
N ARG A 84 12.89 -6.88 -4.83
CA ARG A 84 14.35 -6.87 -5.07
C ARG A 84 14.76 -7.69 -6.31
N PRO A 85 14.29 -8.95 -6.50
CA PRO A 85 14.53 -9.69 -7.74
C PRO A 85 13.96 -8.99 -8.98
N ARG A 86 12.75 -8.41 -8.85
CA ARG A 86 12.08 -7.70 -9.95
C ARG A 86 12.88 -6.47 -10.39
N GLN A 87 13.38 -5.69 -9.43
CA GLN A 87 14.26 -4.54 -9.68
C GLN A 87 15.52 -4.96 -10.45
N LYS A 88 16.25 -5.98 -9.97
CA LYS A 88 17.46 -6.49 -10.65
C LYS A 88 17.18 -6.93 -12.10
N LYS A 89 16.03 -7.58 -12.33
CA LYS A 89 15.61 -8.00 -13.68
C LYS A 89 15.40 -6.79 -14.60
N PHE A 90 14.76 -5.73 -14.10
CA PHE A 90 14.57 -4.50 -14.86
C PHE A 90 15.89 -3.74 -15.12
N GLU A 91 16.79 -3.65 -14.14
CA GLU A 91 18.12 -3.07 -14.32
C GLU A 91 18.90 -3.78 -15.43
N LYS A 92 18.83 -5.12 -15.49
CA LYS A 92 19.44 -5.90 -16.57
C LYS A 92 18.84 -5.60 -17.95
N ILE A 93 17.52 -5.39 -18.03
CA ILE A 93 16.84 -5.01 -19.28
C ILE A 93 17.36 -3.64 -19.73
N LEU A 94 17.39 -2.64 -18.84
CA LEU A 94 17.88 -1.29 -19.16
C LEU A 94 19.34 -1.25 -19.62
N TYR A 95 20.19 -2.12 -19.07
CA TYR A 95 21.60 -2.22 -19.48
C TYR A 95 21.79 -2.84 -20.87
N ASN A 96 20.82 -3.62 -21.35
CA ASN A 96 20.92 -4.32 -22.63
C ASN A 96 20.47 -3.39 -23.78
N ARG A 97 21.45 -2.79 -24.49
CA ARG A 97 21.28 -1.77 -25.56
C ARG A 97 20.34 -2.15 -26.73
N GLN A 98 19.86 -3.38 -26.83
CA GLN A 98 18.87 -3.76 -27.85
C GLN A 98 17.44 -3.34 -27.45
N THR A 99 17.16 -3.11 -26.16
CA THR A 99 15.85 -2.65 -25.67
C THR A 99 15.73 -1.14 -25.52
N THR A 100 16.83 -0.39 -25.70
CA THR A 100 16.85 1.08 -25.62
C THR A 100 16.10 1.75 -26.78
N ASN A 101 15.78 1.02 -27.85
CA ASN A 101 14.99 1.54 -28.97
C ASN A 101 13.47 1.46 -28.74
N ASP A 102 13.01 0.60 -27.82
CA ASP A 102 11.59 0.52 -27.43
C ASP A 102 11.28 1.56 -26.35
N SER A 103 11.12 2.81 -26.77
CA SER A 103 10.81 3.96 -25.89
C SER A 103 9.64 3.70 -24.94
N LEU A 104 8.65 2.89 -25.31
CA LEU A 104 7.51 2.54 -24.46
C LEU A 104 7.91 1.65 -23.28
N CYS A 105 8.72 0.61 -23.51
CA CYS A 105 9.17 -0.31 -22.48
C CYS A 105 10.09 0.40 -21.48
N PHE A 106 10.99 1.25 -21.99
CA PHE A 106 11.88 2.06 -21.17
C PHE A 106 11.10 3.05 -20.28
N ASN A 107 10.11 3.77 -20.83
CA ASN A 107 9.30 4.72 -20.08
C ASN A 107 8.44 4.02 -19.01
N PHE A 108 7.90 2.83 -19.30
CA PHE A 108 7.15 2.04 -18.33
C PHE A 108 8.03 1.59 -17.16
N ILE A 109 9.21 1.00 -17.45
CA ILE A 109 10.16 0.54 -16.43
C ILE A 109 10.65 1.71 -15.57
N ARG A 110 11.00 2.85 -16.20
CA ARG A 110 11.47 4.04 -15.50
C ARG A 110 10.38 4.64 -14.59
N LYS A 111 9.13 4.73 -15.07
CA LYS A 111 7.99 5.17 -14.24
C LYS A 111 7.79 4.26 -13.04
N TYR A 112 7.80 2.94 -13.25
CA TYR A 112 7.59 1.94 -12.20
C TYR A 112 8.73 1.92 -11.16
N MET A 113 9.97 2.16 -11.58
CA MET A 113 11.09 2.33 -10.65
C MET A 113 10.99 3.64 -9.86
N ILE A 114 10.74 4.79 -10.51
CA ILE A 114 10.66 6.10 -9.82
C ILE A 114 9.55 6.13 -8.77
N THR A 115 8.37 5.59 -9.06
CA THR A 115 7.26 5.52 -8.08
C THR A 115 7.62 4.73 -6.84
N ASN A 116 8.54 3.76 -6.94
CA ASN A 116 8.94 2.91 -5.81
C ASN A 116 10.29 3.31 -5.17
N PHE A 117 11.15 4.05 -5.88
CA PHE A 117 12.45 4.50 -5.35
C PHE A 117 12.33 5.69 -4.39
N ILE A 118 11.36 6.59 -4.61
CA ILE A 118 11.14 7.75 -3.73
C ILE A 118 10.63 7.33 -2.33
N TYR A 119 10.03 6.14 -2.20
CA TYR A 119 9.46 5.67 -0.94
C TYR A 119 10.35 4.69 -0.16
N VAL A 120 11.45 4.17 -0.73
CA VAL A 120 12.24 3.10 -0.08
C VAL A 120 13.42 3.61 0.75
N ASP A 121 13.94 4.80 0.46
CA ASP A 121 15.18 5.34 1.04
C ASP A 121 15.01 6.73 1.71
N MET A 122 13.89 7.00 2.40
CA MET A 122 13.75 8.16 3.30
C MET A 122 13.20 7.74 4.67
#